data_AF-A0A8T4J3W7-F1
#
_entry.id   AF-A0A8T4J3W7-F1
#
_cell.length_a   1.000
_cell.length_b   1.000
_cell.length_c   1.000
_cell.angle_alpha   90.00
_cell.angle_beta   90.00
_cell.angle_gamma   90.00
#
_symmetry.space_group_name_H-M   'P 1'
#
loop_
_entity.id
_entity.type
_entity.pdbx_description
1 polymer ?
#
loop_
_entity_poly.entity_id
_entity_poly.type
_entity_poly.pdbx_seq_one_letter_code
_entity_poly.pdbx_strand_id
1 'polypeptide(L)'
;ATHAVRLPHDYLTGQLTGEGTTDRGDVSGTGWWASSTEAYDEEILGLVDLSPALLPRAAAARSAPFRRPLRGRGRAGALVATGTGDNMAAA
;
A
#
# COMPACT_ATOMS: atom_id res chain seq x y z
N ALA A 1 -17.05 12.61 -0.41
CA ALA A 1 -16.97 11.15 -0.27
C ALA A 1 -15.51 10.77 0.03
N THR A 2 -15.28 9.65 0.72
CA THR A 2 -13.93 9.10 0.92
C THR A 2 -13.41 8.54 -0.39
N HIS A 3 -12.19 8.91 -0.80
CA HIS A 3 -11.58 8.45 -2.06
C HIS A 3 -10.52 7.36 -1.88
N ALA A 4 -9.91 7.26 -0.70
CA ALA A 4 -8.97 6.20 -0.35
C ALA A 4 -8.75 6.15 1.17
N VAL A 5 -8.39 4.98 1.70
CA VAL A 5 -7.89 4.76 3.07
C VAL A 5 -6.50 4.16 2.96
N ARG A 6 -5.51 4.78 3.60
CA ARG A 6 -4.08 4.56 3.34
C ARG A 6 -3.23 4.78 4.59
N LEU A 7 -2.14 4.03 4.71
CA LEU A 7 -1.07 4.33 5.65
C LEU A 7 -0.26 5.54 5.16
N PRO A 8 0.51 6.22 6.04
CA PRO A 8 1.25 7.43 5.66
C PRO A 8 2.17 7.24 4.46
N HIS A 9 2.87 6.09 4.37
CA HIS A 9 3.76 5.83 3.24
C HIS A 9 2.99 5.54 1.94
N ASP A 10 1.85 4.85 2.00
CA ASP A 10 0.99 4.60 0.83
C ASP A 10 0.48 5.92 0.22
N TYR A 11 0.14 6.88 1.08
CA TYR A 11 -0.28 8.20 0.65
C TYR A 11 0.84 8.89 -0.14
N LEU A 12 2.07 8.89 0.41
CA LEU A 12 3.23 9.49 -0.25
C LEU A 12 3.56 8.77 -1.57
N THR A 13 3.57 7.43 -1.60
CA THR A 13 3.74 6.67 -2.84
C THR A 13 2.67 7.02 -3.87
N GLY A 14 1.43 7.20 -3.43
CA GLY A 14 0.33 7.67 -4.27
C GLY A 14 0.53 9.08 -4.84
N GLN A 15 1.02 10.03 -4.04
CA GLN A 15 1.35 11.37 -4.52
C GLN A 15 2.49 11.35 -5.55
N LEU A 16 3.48 10.48 -5.33
CA LEU A 16 4.67 10.40 -6.18
C LEU A 16 4.46 9.56 -7.46
N THR A 17 3.48 8.66 -7.50
CA THR A 17 3.34 7.71 -8.62
C THR A 17 1.94 7.68 -9.26
N GLY A 18 0.95 8.27 -8.58
CA GLY A 18 -0.47 8.21 -8.93
C GLY A 18 -1.21 6.99 -8.40
N GLU A 19 -0.54 6.07 -7.67
CA GLU A 19 -1.13 4.85 -7.14
C GLU A 19 -0.60 4.56 -5.74
N GLY A 20 -1.50 4.35 -4.78
CA GLY A 20 -1.12 3.96 -3.43
C GLY A 20 -0.84 2.46 -3.38
N THR A 21 0.29 2.09 -2.79
CA THR A 21 0.69 0.70 -2.60
C THR A 21 1.27 0.50 -1.22
N THR A 22 0.97 -0.64 -0.60
CA THR A 22 1.46 -1.03 0.73
C THR A 22 2.36 -2.25 0.64
N ASP A 23 3.32 -2.39 1.55
CA ASP A 23 4.04 -3.65 1.74
C ASP A 23 3.26 -4.60 2.64
N ARG A 24 3.72 -5.85 2.74
CA ARG A 24 3.11 -6.88 3.60
C ARG A 24 3.24 -6.55 5.08
N GLY A 25 4.38 -5.99 5.48
CA GLY A 25 4.68 -5.71 6.87
C GLY A 25 3.63 -4.75 7.43
N ASP A 26 3.46 -3.60 6.78
CA ASP A 26 2.58 -2.56 7.29
C ASP A 26 1.10 -2.92 7.13
N VAL A 27 0.70 -3.55 6.00
CA VAL A 27 -0.70 -3.96 5.82
C VAL A 27 -1.12 -5.06 6.79
N SER A 28 -0.20 -5.90 7.27
CA SER A 28 -0.52 -6.96 8.22
C SER A 28 -1.03 -6.43 9.57
N GLY A 29 -0.64 -5.21 9.95
CA GLY A 29 -1.08 -4.55 11.18
C GLY A 29 -2.46 -3.89 11.09
N THR A 30 -3.07 -3.85 9.91
CA THR A 30 -4.34 -3.13 9.68
C THR A 30 -5.57 -3.87 10.21
N GLY A 31 -5.46 -5.18 10.45
CA GLY A 31 -6.56 -6.01 10.95
C GLY A 31 -7.54 -6.52 9.88
N TRP A 32 -7.44 -6.07 8.63
CA TRP A 32 -8.28 -6.51 7.50
C TRP A 32 -7.46 -7.15 6.36
N TRP A 33 -6.24 -7.62 6.67
CA TRP A 33 -5.38 -8.34 5.72
C TRP A 33 -5.19 -9.79 6.15
N ALA A 34 -5.59 -10.72 5.29
CA ALA A 34 -5.40 -12.15 5.49
C ALA A 34 -4.04 -12.57 4.89
N SER A 35 -3.05 -12.79 5.76
CA SER A 35 -1.70 -13.20 5.34
C SER A 35 -1.65 -14.59 4.71
N SER A 36 -2.60 -15.47 5.03
CA SER A 36 -2.71 -16.82 4.47
C SER A 36 -3.12 -16.83 3.00
N THR A 37 -3.96 -15.88 2.57
CA THR A 37 -4.47 -15.76 1.21
C THR A 37 -3.83 -14.60 0.44
N GLU A 38 -3.06 -13.75 1.12
CA GLU A 38 -2.49 -12.52 0.60
C GLU A 38 -3.54 -11.59 -0.02
N ALA A 39 -4.67 -11.42 0.68
CA ALA A 39 -5.79 -10.61 0.24
C ALA A 39 -6.39 -9.80 1.39
N TYR A 40 -7.12 -8.76 1.03
CA TYR A 40 -7.99 -8.07 1.98
C TYR A 40 -9.15 -8.98 2.38
N ASP A 41 -9.48 -8.98 3.67
CA ASP A 41 -10.58 -9.75 4.22
C ASP A 41 -11.90 -8.97 4.05
N GLU A 42 -12.69 -9.35 3.06
CA GLU A 42 -13.94 -8.67 2.72
C GLU A 42 -15.01 -8.79 3.81
N GLU A 43 -14.99 -9.85 4.63
CA GLU A 43 -15.92 -10.00 5.74
C GLU A 43 -15.62 -8.98 6.84
N ILE A 44 -14.34 -8.83 7.22
CA ILE A 44 -13.91 -7.81 8.19
C ILE A 44 -14.17 -6.41 7.65
N LEU A 45 -13.87 -6.15 6.38
CA LEU A 45 -14.13 -4.86 5.75
C LEU A 45 -15.63 -4.53 5.71
N GLY A 46 -16.49 -5.54 5.56
CA GLY A 46 -17.95 -5.40 5.63
C GLY A 46 -18.45 -4.92 6.99
N LEU A 47 -17.75 -5.21 8.10
CA LEU A 47 -18.12 -4.73 9.43
C LEU A 47 -18.02 -3.21 9.58
N VAL A 48 -17.20 -2.56 8.74
CA VAL A 48 -16.93 -1.12 8.77
C VAL A 48 -17.37 -0.41 7.49
N ASP A 49 -18.15 -1.09 6.63
CA ASP A 49 -18.64 -0.58 5.33
C ASP A 49 -17.52 0.02 4.46
N LEU A 50 -16.35 -0.65 4.44
CA LEU A 50 -15.18 -0.20 3.70
C LEU A 50 -14.98 -1.04 2.44
N SER A 51 -15.14 -0.43 1.27
CA SER A 51 -14.84 -1.12 0.01
C SER A 51 -13.33 -1.42 -0.12
N PRO A 52 -12.93 -2.66 -0.46
CA PRO A 52 -11.53 -2.99 -0.77
C PRO A 52 -10.94 -2.13 -1.89
N ALA A 53 -11.77 -1.60 -2.79
CA ALA A 53 -11.34 -0.71 -3.87
C ALA A 53 -10.79 0.65 -3.39
N LEU A 54 -11.05 1.01 -2.13
CA LEU A 54 -10.51 2.22 -1.49
C LEU A 54 -9.14 1.98 -0.84
N LEU A 55 -8.68 0.73 -0.76
CA LEU A 55 -7.44 0.34 -0.12
C LEU A 55 -6.27 0.32 -1.12
N PRO A 56 -5.02 0.54 -0.65
CA PRO A 56 -3.83 0.46 -1.50
C PRO A 56 -3.61 -0.96 -2.02
N ARG A 57 -2.91 -1.10 -3.15
CA ARG A 57 -2.50 -2.42 -3.61
C ARG A 57 -1.37 -2.96 -2.73
N ALA A 58 -1.54 -4.14 -2.14
CA ALA A 58 -0.46 -4.82 -1.43
C ALA A 58 0.54 -5.47 -2.39
N ALA A 59 1.83 -5.37 -2.11
CA ALA A 59 2.89 -6.01 -2.91
C ALA A 59 2.84 -7.55 -2.80
N ALA A 60 3.08 -8.28 -3.90
CA ALA A 60 3.11 -9.76 -3.91
C ALA A 60 4.44 -10.34 -3.35
N ALA A 61 4.45 -11.60 -2.87
CA ALA A 61 5.52 -12.13 -2.00
C ALA A 61 6.79 -12.42 -2.76
N ARG A 62 6.61 -12.78 -4.02
CA ARG A 62 7.66 -13.25 -4.91
C ARG A 62 7.89 -12.28 -6.06
N SER A 63 7.29 -11.09 -6.01
CA SER A 63 7.51 -10.04 -7.00
C SER A 63 8.57 -9.06 -6.53
N ALA A 64 9.35 -8.53 -7.46
CA ALA A 64 10.15 -7.33 -7.20
C ALA A 64 9.27 -6.25 -6.54
N PRO A 65 9.79 -5.44 -5.61
CA PRO A 65 9.03 -4.37 -4.98
C PRO A 65 8.41 -3.52 -6.09
N PHE A 66 7.15 -3.13 -5.89
CA PHE A 66 6.45 -2.30 -6.83
C PHE A 66 7.27 -1.04 -7.08
N ARG A 67 7.74 -0.84 -8.32
CA ARG A 67 8.56 0.32 -8.71
C ARG A 67 7.85 1.06 -9.82
N ARG A 68 7.52 2.33 -9.58
CA ARG A 68 6.96 3.21 -10.60
C ARG A 68 7.84 4.43 -10.82
N PRO A 69 7.85 4.98 -12.04
CA PRO A 69 8.49 6.27 -12.28
C PRO A 69 7.87 7.34 -11.41
N LEU A 70 8.71 8.17 -10.82
CA LEU A 70 8.30 9.39 -10.15
C LEU A 70 7.51 10.28 -11.11
N ARG A 71 6.37 10.78 -10.63
CA ARG A 71 5.56 11.82 -11.24
C ARG A 71 5.78 13.13 -10.49
N GLY A 72 5.92 14.21 -11.23
CA GLY A 72 6.08 15.53 -10.63
C GLY A 72 7.52 15.83 -10.23
N ARG A 73 7.71 16.34 -9.01
CA ARG A 73 8.95 17.02 -8.61
C ARG A 73 10.01 16.02 -8.12
N GLY A 74 11.18 16.04 -8.76
CA GLY A 74 12.36 15.27 -8.38
C GLY A 74 13.24 14.94 -9.59
N ARG A 75 14.17 13.99 -9.44
CA ARG A 75 15.05 13.58 -10.54
C ARG A 75 14.23 12.81 -11.58
N ALA A 76 14.27 13.27 -12.84
CA ALA A 76 13.65 12.56 -13.95
C ALA A 76 14.17 11.12 -14.03
N GLY A 77 13.25 10.16 -14.20
CA GLY A 77 13.57 8.74 -14.24
C GLY A 77 13.83 8.09 -12.87
N ALA A 78 13.70 8.82 -11.76
CA ALA A 78 13.74 8.21 -10.43
C ALA A 78 12.61 7.17 -10.27
N LEU A 79 12.95 6.06 -9.61
CA LEU A 79 11.98 5.01 -9.27
C LEU A 79 11.54 5.18 -7.83
N VAL A 80 10.23 5.08 -7.61
CA VAL A 80 9.60 5.05 -6.29
C VAL A 80 9.22 3.61 -6.00
N ALA A 81 9.73 3.05 -4.90
CA ALA A 81 9.37 1.71 -4.43
C ALA A 81 8.05 1.75 -3.62
N THR A 82 7.50 0.57 -3.28
CA THR A 82 6.26 0.42 -2.51
C THR A 82 6.21 1.28 -1.22
N GLY A 83 7.35 1.49 -0.56
CA GLY A 83 7.39 1.94 0.83
C GLY A 83 7.28 0.75 1.79
N THR A 84 7.49 0.99 3.08
CA THR A 84 7.38 0.00 4.15
C THR A 84 7.19 0.73 5.49
N GLY A 85 6.62 0.04 6.48
CA GLY A 85 6.50 0.54 7.85
C GLY A 85 7.86 0.81 8.49
N ASP A 86 7.93 1.78 9.40
CA ASP A 86 9.17 2.24 10.03
C ASP A 86 9.89 1.14 10.83
N ASN A 87 9.16 0.32 11.58
CA ASN A 87 9.71 -0.80 12.34
C ASN A 87 10.36 -1.85 11.43
N MET A 88 9.70 -2.18 10.31
CA MET A 88 10.22 -3.14 9.33
C MET A 88 11.40 -2.55 8.53
N ALA A 89 11.43 -1.23 8.33
CA ALA A 89 12.54 -0.54 7.71
C ALA A 89 13.79 -0.47 8.61
N ALA A 90 13.59 -0.43 9.93
CA ALA A 90 14.64 -0.23 10.91
C ALA A 90 15.30 -1.53 11.42
N ALA A 91 14.61 -2.68 11.28
CA ALA A 91 15.10 -4.00 11.65
C ALA A 91 16.14 -4.54 10.67
#